data_AF-A0A1G7TQF5-F1
#
_entry.id   AF-A0A1G7TQF5-F1
#
_cell.length_a   1.000
_cell.length_b   1.000
_cell.length_c   1.000
_cell.angle_alpha   90.00
_cell.angle_beta   90.00
_cell.angle_gamma   90.00
#
_symmetry.space_group_name_H-M   'P 1'
#
loop_
_entity.id
_entity.type
_entity.pdbx_description
1 polymer ?
#
loop_
_entity_poly.entity_id
_entity_poly.type
_entity_poly.pdbx_seq_one_letter_code
_entity_poly.pdbx_strand_id
1 'polypeptide(L)'
;MEPENTLSNLTPSREKLDRVLGLQKITLTDIEDLNDAERNYIAEFSTEMLQRLTDEERDKFIDKIAEIMLPSTNEQIWEHNHLVISRAIERLIAQNGSMPPKFVIARECGLSRQTVAKHLTGYKTHPQYLAEMEQFKYMVPKILANVCKLACNGDVKAARLYFETVGAINKRRPNTVINEQNNYLQINKTILSQENLKQLSKEQLNQIELIVSGIGGK
;
A
#
# COMPACT_ATOMS: atom_id res chain seq x y z
N MET A 1 -6.89 -61.59 30.88
CA MET A 1 -7.46 -60.38 30.25
C MET A 1 -6.32 -59.42 30.04
N GLU A 2 -5.63 -59.56 28.92
CA GLU A 2 -4.73 -58.50 28.45
C GLU A 2 -5.58 -57.50 27.67
N PRO A 3 -5.36 -56.18 27.84
CA PRO A 3 -5.99 -55.20 26.99
C PRO A 3 -5.31 -55.23 25.62
N GLU A 4 -6.05 -55.68 24.61
CA GLU A 4 -5.64 -55.58 23.21
C GLU A 4 -5.36 -54.11 22.86
N ASN A 5 -4.13 -53.91 22.44
CA ASN A 5 -3.54 -52.69 21.96
C ASN A 5 -4.31 -52.19 20.71
N THR A 6 -5.18 -51.19 20.89
CA THR A 6 -5.89 -50.46 19.83
C THR A 6 -4.95 -49.51 19.09
N LEU A 7 -3.90 -50.05 18.50
CA LEU A 7 -3.05 -49.42 17.49
C LEU A 7 -3.30 -50.15 16.17
N SER A 8 -4.47 -49.93 15.55
CA SER A 8 -4.81 -50.62 14.30
C SER A 8 -5.54 -49.71 13.32
N ASN A 9 -4.89 -49.54 12.16
CA ASN A 9 -5.37 -49.04 10.87
C ASN A 9 -5.49 -47.52 10.68
N LEU A 10 -4.35 -46.81 10.66
CA LEU A 10 -4.26 -45.58 9.88
C LEU A 10 -4.24 -45.95 8.38
N THR A 11 -5.20 -45.47 7.60
CA THR A 11 -5.20 -45.62 6.15
C THR A 11 -3.96 -44.96 5.55
N PRO A 12 -3.34 -45.49 4.47
CA PRO A 12 -2.12 -44.92 3.88
C PRO A 12 -2.21 -43.42 3.53
N SER A 13 -3.39 -42.95 3.14
CA SER A 13 -3.66 -41.52 2.92
C SER A 13 -3.54 -40.67 4.19
N ARG A 14 -3.92 -41.21 5.36
CA ARG A 14 -3.86 -40.49 6.63
C ARG A 14 -2.43 -40.34 7.13
N GLU A 15 -1.62 -41.39 7.05
CA GLU A 15 -0.19 -41.33 7.40
C GLU A 15 0.57 -40.32 6.53
N LYS A 16 0.24 -40.28 5.24
CA LYS A 16 0.82 -39.33 4.29
C LYS A 16 0.46 -37.88 4.63
N LEU A 17 -0.80 -37.63 4.97
CA LEU A 17 -1.27 -36.31 5.41
C LEU A 17 -0.62 -35.89 6.73
N ASP A 18 -0.60 -36.77 7.73
CA ASP A 18 0.01 -36.51 9.03
C ASP A 18 1.52 -36.20 8.90
N ARG A 19 2.21 -36.91 7.99
CA ARG A 19 3.61 -36.62 7.66
C ARG A 19 3.79 -35.21 7.11
N VAL A 20 3.00 -34.83 6.10
CA VAL A 20 3.08 -33.49 5.48
C VAL A 20 2.72 -32.39 6.48
N LEU A 21 1.64 -32.59 7.25
CA LEU A 21 1.20 -31.65 8.29
C LEU A 21 2.15 -31.61 9.48
N GLY A 22 3.03 -32.59 9.66
CA GLY A 22 4.08 -32.60 10.68
C GLY A 22 5.33 -31.79 10.33
N LEU A 23 5.51 -31.43 9.05
CA LEU A 23 6.70 -30.69 8.61
C LEU A 23 6.75 -29.28 9.22
N GLN A 24 7.96 -28.76 9.43
CA GLN A 24 8.14 -27.36 9.84
C GLN A 24 7.80 -26.39 8.70
N LYS A 25 8.09 -26.79 7.45
CA LYS A 25 7.79 -26.05 6.23
C LYS A 25 7.31 -27.04 5.18
N ILE A 26 6.25 -26.69 4.47
CA ILE A 26 5.66 -27.51 3.41
C ILE A 26 6.01 -26.86 2.07
N THR A 27 6.61 -27.65 1.20
CA THR A 27 7.05 -27.25 -0.14
C THR A 27 6.18 -27.92 -1.20
N LEU A 28 6.32 -27.50 -2.46
CA LEU A 28 5.58 -28.10 -3.57
C LEU A 28 5.91 -29.59 -3.78
N THR A 29 7.15 -30.00 -3.48
CA THR A 29 7.58 -31.40 -3.58
C THR A 29 6.93 -32.29 -2.53
N ASP A 30 6.64 -31.75 -1.34
CA ASP A 30 6.00 -32.52 -0.27
C ASP A 30 4.56 -32.92 -0.60
N ILE A 31 3.92 -32.16 -1.49
CA ILE A 31 2.53 -32.35 -1.91
C ILE A 31 2.39 -32.95 -3.31
N GLU A 32 3.48 -33.17 -4.05
CA GLU A 32 3.47 -33.60 -5.45
C GLU A 32 2.68 -34.90 -5.65
N ASP A 33 2.94 -35.88 -4.78
CA ASP A 33 2.29 -37.19 -4.84
C ASP A 33 0.83 -37.19 -4.36
N LEU A 34 0.31 -36.07 -3.81
CA LEU A 34 -1.04 -36.05 -3.24
C LEU A 34 -2.12 -36.06 -4.33
N ASN A 35 -3.16 -36.86 -4.10
CA ASN A 35 -4.36 -36.82 -4.94
C ASN A 35 -5.25 -35.61 -4.60
N ASP A 36 -6.28 -35.36 -5.41
CA ASP A 36 -7.16 -34.19 -5.24
C ASP A 36 -7.87 -34.15 -3.89
N ALA A 37 -8.30 -35.30 -3.36
CA ALA A 37 -8.96 -35.36 -2.06
C ALA A 37 -8.00 -35.01 -0.91
N GLU A 38 -6.76 -35.48 -0.99
CA GLU A 38 -5.69 -35.16 -0.03
C GLU A 38 -5.30 -33.67 -0.10
N ARG A 39 -5.22 -33.10 -1.30
CA ARG A 39 -4.95 -31.67 -1.51
C ARG A 39 -6.07 -30.79 -0.97
N ASN A 40 -7.32 -31.16 -1.23
CA ASN A 40 -8.48 -30.46 -0.69
C ASN A 40 -8.50 -30.52 0.85
N TYR A 41 -8.17 -31.66 1.44
CA TYR A 41 -8.05 -31.77 2.89
C TYR A 41 -6.99 -30.82 3.47
N ILE A 42 -5.81 -30.72 2.85
CA ILE A 42 -4.78 -29.77 3.29
C ILE A 42 -5.26 -28.32 3.15
N ALA A 43 -5.98 -27.99 2.08
CA ALA A 43 -6.53 -26.65 1.87
C ALA A 43 -7.59 -26.28 2.93
N GLU A 44 -8.50 -27.21 3.23
CA GLU A 44 -9.52 -27.05 4.28
C GLU A 44 -8.88 -26.92 5.66
N PHE A 45 -7.95 -27.81 6.00
CA PHE A 45 -7.19 -27.75 7.25
C PHE A 45 -6.43 -26.43 7.40
N SER A 46 -5.76 -25.98 6.33
CA SER A 46 -5.04 -24.71 6.33
C SER A 46 -5.98 -23.54 6.56
N THR A 47 -7.15 -23.56 5.95
CA THR A 47 -8.18 -22.53 6.14
C THR A 47 -8.67 -22.50 7.60
N GLU A 48 -8.98 -23.66 8.18
CA GLU A 48 -9.40 -23.76 9.58
C GLU A 48 -8.31 -23.27 10.54
N MET A 49 -7.06 -23.67 10.31
CA MET A 49 -5.93 -23.24 11.12
C MET A 49 -5.70 -21.74 11.04
N LEU A 50 -5.82 -21.13 9.85
CA LEU A 50 -5.69 -19.67 9.67
C LEU A 50 -6.82 -18.87 10.36
N GLN A 51 -7.99 -19.47 10.55
CA GLN A 51 -9.11 -18.87 11.29
C GLN A 51 -8.94 -19.00 12.80
N ARG A 52 -8.32 -20.10 13.26
CA ARG A 52 -8.19 -20.42 14.69
C ARG A 52 -6.94 -19.81 15.32
N LEU A 53 -5.81 -19.83 14.62
CA LEU A 53 -4.54 -19.36 15.14
C LEU A 53 -4.51 -17.84 15.21
N THR A 54 -3.77 -17.32 16.18
CA THR A 54 -3.55 -15.88 16.38
C THR A 54 -2.06 -15.60 16.61
N ASP A 55 -1.69 -14.32 16.58
CA ASP A 55 -0.35 -13.84 16.94
C ASP A 55 0.79 -14.61 16.25
N GLU A 56 1.84 -14.96 17.00
CA GLU A 56 3.04 -15.63 16.49
C GLU A 56 2.78 -17.04 15.96
N GLU A 57 1.77 -17.73 16.49
CA GLU A 57 1.41 -19.08 16.02
C GLU A 57 0.85 -19.02 14.61
N ARG A 58 0.00 -18.01 14.33
CA ARG A 58 -0.53 -17.77 12.99
C ARG A 58 0.57 -17.41 12.01
N ASP A 59 1.49 -16.53 12.41
CA ASP A 59 2.62 -16.15 11.56
C ASP A 59 3.50 -17.37 11.21
N LYS A 60 3.84 -18.20 12.21
CA LYS A 60 4.59 -19.46 11.99
C LYS A 60 3.85 -20.41 11.05
N PHE A 61 2.53 -20.48 11.16
CA PHE A 61 1.73 -21.33 10.29
C PHE A 61 1.70 -20.81 8.84
N ILE A 62 1.56 -19.50 8.65
CA ILE A 62 1.65 -18.86 7.32
C ILE A 62 3.03 -19.15 6.69
N ASP A 63 4.11 -18.98 7.46
CA ASP A 63 5.47 -19.26 6.99
C ASP A 63 5.66 -20.75 6.62
N LYS A 64 5.02 -21.64 7.37
CA LYS A 64 5.02 -23.08 7.11
C LYS A 64 4.37 -23.43 5.76
N ILE A 65 3.27 -22.79 5.40
CA ILE A 65 2.51 -23.11 4.16
C ILE A 65 2.84 -22.20 2.98
N ALA A 66 3.76 -21.24 3.14
CA ALA A 66 4.00 -20.16 2.18
C ALA A 66 4.28 -20.61 0.73
N GLU A 67 4.96 -21.75 0.54
CA GLU A 67 5.34 -22.24 -0.80
C GLU A 67 4.21 -22.98 -1.52
N ILE A 68 3.21 -23.45 -0.79
CA ILE A 68 2.05 -24.16 -1.35
C ILE A 68 0.81 -23.26 -1.45
N MET A 69 0.89 -22.02 -0.96
CA MET A 69 -0.20 -21.06 -1.08
C MET A 69 -0.29 -20.51 -2.50
N LEU A 70 -1.53 -20.41 -2.98
CA LEU A 70 -1.80 -19.68 -4.20
C LEU A 70 -1.54 -18.18 -3.97
N PRO A 71 -1.10 -17.43 -5.00
CA PRO A 71 -0.94 -15.99 -4.90
C PRO A 71 -2.19 -15.30 -4.34
N SER A 72 -3.38 -15.70 -4.80
CA SER A 72 -4.67 -15.18 -4.33
C SER A 72 -4.90 -15.35 -2.82
N THR A 73 -4.37 -16.41 -2.21
CA THR A 73 -4.46 -16.63 -0.76
C THR A 73 -3.66 -15.57 0.01
N ASN A 74 -2.50 -15.17 -0.50
CA ASN A 74 -1.73 -14.08 0.10
C ASN A 74 -2.48 -12.74 0.01
N GLU A 75 -3.18 -12.50 -1.09
CA GLU A 75 -4.01 -11.31 -1.27
C GLU A 75 -5.14 -11.28 -0.24
N GLN A 76 -5.85 -12.40 -0.07
CA GLN A 76 -6.92 -12.54 0.93
C GLN A 76 -6.40 -12.37 2.37
N ILE A 77 -5.24 -12.94 2.70
CA ILE A 77 -4.61 -12.74 4.01
C ILE A 77 -4.30 -11.26 4.24
N TRP A 78 -3.78 -10.57 3.22
CA TRP A 78 -3.50 -9.15 3.30
C TRP A 78 -4.78 -8.32 3.49
N GLU A 79 -5.83 -8.60 2.72
CA GLU A 79 -7.12 -7.92 2.82
C GLU A 79 -7.76 -8.12 4.19
N HIS A 80 -7.71 -9.34 4.71
CA HIS A 80 -8.17 -9.66 6.05
C HIS A 80 -7.39 -8.86 7.10
N ASN A 81 -6.05 -8.89 7.05
CA ASN A 81 -5.20 -8.13 7.94
C ASN A 81 -5.52 -6.63 7.87
N HIS A 82 -5.72 -6.10 6.65
CA HIS A 82 -6.09 -4.69 6.46
C HIS A 82 -7.40 -4.36 7.15
N LEU A 83 -8.43 -5.17 6.94
CA LEU A 83 -9.76 -4.97 7.53
C LEU A 83 -9.71 -4.98 9.06
N VAL A 84 -9.08 -5.97 9.67
CA VAL A 84 -9.04 -6.08 11.14
C VAL A 84 -8.17 -4.99 11.77
N ILE A 85 -7.06 -4.60 11.14
CA ILE A 85 -6.21 -3.50 11.61
C ILE A 85 -6.96 -2.17 11.51
N SER A 86 -7.62 -1.88 10.39
CA SER A 86 -8.37 -0.63 10.20
C SER A 86 -9.51 -0.51 11.21
N ARG A 87 -10.29 -1.59 11.42
CA ARG A 87 -11.35 -1.64 12.44
C ARG A 87 -10.83 -1.47 13.86
N ALA A 88 -9.69 -2.09 14.18
CA ALA A 88 -9.06 -1.94 15.48
C ALA A 88 -8.64 -0.49 15.72
N ILE A 89 -7.99 0.15 14.73
CA ILE A 89 -7.59 1.56 14.82
C ILE A 89 -8.81 2.47 15.01
N GLU A 90 -9.85 2.31 14.19
CA GLU A 90 -11.09 3.10 14.28
C GLU A 90 -11.72 3.02 15.68
N ARG A 91 -11.90 1.81 16.19
CA ARG A 91 -12.48 1.58 17.52
C ARG A 91 -11.61 2.17 18.63
N LEU A 92 -10.29 1.96 18.58
CA LEU A 92 -9.36 2.45 19.60
C LEU A 92 -9.28 3.99 19.60
N ILE A 93 -9.37 4.64 18.44
CA ILE A 93 -9.47 6.10 18.33
C ILE A 93 -10.79 6.58 18.91
N ALA A 94 -11.91 5.93 18.58
CA ALA A 94 -13.23 6.30 19.10
C ALA A 94 -13.30 6.19 20.63
N GLN A 95 -12.62 5.20 21.23
CA GLN A 95 -12.59 4.98 22.67
C GLN A 95 -11.61 5.90 23.42
N ASN A 96 -10.40 6.09 22.88
CA ASN A 96 -9.28 6.72 23.60
C ASN A 96 -8.95 8.13 23.10
N GLY A 97 -9.60 8.61 22.05
CA GLY A 97 -9.39 9.94 21.46
C GLY A 97 -7.99 10.16 20.86
N SER A 98 -7.20 9.09 20.65
CA SER A 98 -5.81 9.20 20.19
C SER A 98 -5.40 7.98 19.37
N MET A 99 -4.33 8.14 18.57
CA MET A 99 -3.80 7.07 17.71
C MET A 99 -3.21 5.95 18.58
N PRO A 100 -3.67 4.69 18.46
CA PRO A 100 -3.15 3.60 19.27
C PRO A 100 -1.71 3.22 18.87
N PRO A 101 -0.85 2.85 19.83
CA PRO A 101 0.46 2.28 19.53
C PRO A 101 0.33 0.86 18.95
N LYS A 102 1.30 0.43 18.14
CA LYS A 102 1.27 -0.85 17.39
C LYS A 102 0.98 -2.09 18.26
N PHE A 103 1.43 -2.12 19.52
CA PHE A 103 1.18 -3.25 20.41
C PHE A 103 -0.27 -3.35 20.87
N VAL A 104 -0.97 -2.21 21.02
CA VAL A 104 -2.40 -2.19 21.35
C VAL A 104 -3.20 -2.64 20.14
N ILE A 105 -2.83 -2.19 18.94
CA ILE A 105 -3.45 -2.65 17.68
C ILE A 105 -3.30 -4.17 17.55
N ALA A 106 -2.08 -4.69 17.70
CA ALA A 106 -1.78 -6.13 17.64
C ALA A 106 -2.66 -6.95 18.59
N ARG A 107 -2.72 -6.54 19.87
CA ARG A 107 -3.56 -7.17 20.89
C ARG A 107 -5.05 -7.14 20.50
N GLU A 108 -5.51 -6.05 19.91
CA GLU A 108 -6.92 -5.85 19.56
C GLU A 108 -7.34 -6.66 18.33
N CYS A 109 -6.44 -6.89 17.38
CA CYS A 109 -6.73 -7.64 16.16
C CYS A 109 -6.30 -9.12 16.20
N GLY A 110 -5.64 -9.58 17.26
CA GLY A 110 -5.12 -10.95 17.37
C GLY A 110 -4.02 -11.26 16.34
N LEU A 111 -3.30 -10.23 15.89
CA LEU A 111 -2.17 -10.34 14.99
C LEU A 111 -0.88 -10.01 15.74
N SER A 112 0.24 -10.58 15.30
CA SER A 112 1.52 -10.25 15.89
C SER A 112 1.89 -8.77 15.67
N ARG A 113 2.72 -8.23 16.57
CA ARG A 113 3.29 -6.88 16.38
C ARG A 113 4.08 -6.76 15.08
N GLN A 114 4.73 -7.83 14.63
CA GLN A 114 5.50 -7.85 13.39
C GLN A 114 4.57 -7.71 12.17
N THR A 115 3.48 -8.47 12.15
CA THR A 115 2.47 -8.41 11.09
C THR A 115 1.84 -7.01 11.03
N VAL A 116 1.43 -6.44 12.17
CA VAL A 116 0.92 -5.05 12.22
C VAL A 116 1.97 -4.04 11.74
N ALA A 117 3.22 -4.18 12.19
CA ALA A 117 4.29 -3.27 11.79
C ALA A 117 4.57 -3.33 10.28
N LYS A 118 4.68 -4.54 9.72
CA LYS A 118 4.88 -4.78 8.29
C LYS A 118 3.72 -4.18 7.48
N HIS A 119 2.48 -4.40 7.93
CA HIS A 119 1.28 -3.88 7.25
C HIS A 119 1.29 -2.36 7.19
N LEU A 120 1.48 -1.69 8.33
CA LEU A 120 1.45 -0.22 8.39
C LEU A 120 2.58 0.45 7.61
N THR A 121 3.76 -0.17 7.58
CA THR A 121 4.92 0.38 6.83
C THR A 121 4.78 0.17 5.33
N GLY A 122 4.27 -1.00 4.88
CA GLY A 122 4.14 -1.35 3.46
C GLY A 122 2.79 -0.97 2.81
N TYR A 123 1.83 -0.47 3.59
CA TYR A 123 0.45 -0.24 3.14
C TYR A 123 0.33 0.52 1.81
N LYS A 124 0.99 1.69 1.72
CA LYS A 124 0.83 2.61 0.58
C LYS A 124 1.33 2.06 -0.75
N THR A 125 2.21 1.06 -0.72
CA THR A 125 2.82 0.45 -1.90
C THR A 125 2.22 -0.92 -2.23
N HIS A 126 1.29 -1.41 -1.42
CA HIS A 126 0.72 -2.73 -1.62
C HIS A 126 -0.26 -2.75 -2.82
N PRO A 127 -0.21 -3.74 -3.73
CA PRO A 127 -1.07 -3.78 -4.92
C PRO A 127 -2.57 -3.68 -4.61
N GLN A 128 -3.01 -4.33 -3.54
CA GLN A 128 -4.41 -4.35 -3.08
C GLN A 128 -4.88 -2.97 -2.61
N TYR A 129 -4.02 -2.21 -1.92
CA TYR A 129 -4.33 -0.82 -1.59
C TYR A 129 -4.44 0.04 -2.84
N LEU A 130 -3.54 -0.13 -3.82
CA LEU A 130 -3.61 0.61 -5.07
C LEU A 130 -4.91 0.28 -5.84
N ALA A 131 -5.29 -0.99 -5.87
CA ALA A 131 -6.55 -1.44 -6.46
C ALA A 131 -7.77 -0.84 -5.74
N GLU A 132 -7.77 -0.81 -4.40
CA GLU A 132 -8.81 -0.16 -3.59
C GLU A 132 -8.90 1.34 -3.90
N MET A 133 -7.77 2.03 -4.04
CA MET A 133 -7.75 3.45 -4.41
C MET A 133 -8.34 3.70 -5.80
N GLU A 134 -8.12 2.80 -6.76
CA GLU A 134 -8.78 2.88 -8.06
C GLU A 134 -10.31 2.69 -7.96
N GLN A 135 -10.80 1.84 -7.04
CA GLN A 135 -12.24 1.72 -6.79
C GLN A 135 -12.83 3.03 -6.26
N PHE A 136 -12.13 3.71 -5.35
CA PHE A 136 -12.56 5.05 -4.89
C PHE A 136 -12.56 6.07 -6.02
N LYS A 137 -11.55 6.05 -6.90
CA LYS A 137 -11.51 6.93 -8.08
C LYS A 137 -12.65 6.64 -9.06
N TYR A 138 -13.00 5.37 -9.26
CA TYR A 138 -14.15 4.99 -10.08
C TYR A 138 -15.46 5.59 -9.58
N MET A 139 -15.59 5.80 -8.26
CA MET A 139 -16.78 6.41 -7.66
C MET A 139 -16.84 7.94 -7.78
N VAL A 140 -15.74 8.60 -8.18
CA VAL A 140 -15.64 10.07 -8.27
C VAL A 140 -16.77 10.69 -9.11
N PRO A 141 -17.09 10.21 -10.33
CA PRO A 141 -18.15 10.82 -11.13
C PRO A 141 -19.52 10.80 -10.43
N LYS A 142 -19.84 9.72 -9.69
CA LYS A 142 -21.11 9.60 -8.96
C LYS A 142 -21.17 10.55 -7.78
N ILE A 143 -20.08 10.69 -7.03
CA ILE A 143 -19.99 11.67 -5.94
C ILE A 143 -20.08 13.09 -6.51
N LEU A 144 -19.38 13.38 -7.61
CA LEU A 144 -19.42 14.69 -8.26
C LEU A 144 -20.82 15.05 -8.79
N ALA A 145 -21.58 14.07 -9.30
CA ALA A 145 -22.97 14.26 -9.69
C ALA A 145 -23.86 14.63 -8.49
N ASN A 146 -23.64 14.00 -7.32
CA ASN A 146 -24.34 14.37 -6.09
C ASN A 146 -23.97 15.79 -5.63
N VAL A 147 -22.69 16.18 -5.73
CA VAL A 147 -22.24 17.55 -5.43
C VAL A 147 -22.91 18.56 -6.38
N CYS A 148 -23.01 18.24 -7.67
CA CYS A 148 -23.73 19.07 -8.65
C CYS A 148 -25.23 19.22 -8.29
N LYS A 149 -25.88 18.12 -7.91
CA LYS A 149 -27.29 18.15 -7.45
C LYS A 149 -27.47 19.10 -6.25
N LEU A 150 -26.58 19.05 -5.26
CA LEU A 150 -26.61 19.96 -4.12
C LEU A 150 -26.38 21.42 -4.54
N ALA A 151 -25.45 21.65 -5.46
CA ALA A 151 -25.18 22.96 -6.03
C ALA A 151 -26.42 23.56 -6.72
N CYS A 152 -27.11 22.76 -7.55
CA CYS A 152 -28.36 23.17 -8.21
C CYS A 152 -29.48 23.49 -7.22
N ASN A 153 -29.45 22.91 -6.02
CA ASN A 153 -30.40 23.19 -4.94
C ASN A 153 -30.01 24.40 -4.07
N GLY A 154 -28.99 25.17 -4.47
CA GLY A 154 -28.58 26.41 -3.79
C GLY A 154 -27.48 26.24 -2.74
N ASP A 155 -26.88 25.04 -2.59
CA ASP A 155 -25.71 24.87 -1.73
C ASP A 155 -24.47 25.48 -2.39
N VAL A 156 -24.11 26.69 -1.95
CA VAL A 156 -22.97 27.44 -2.48
C VAL A 156 -21.63 26.75 -2.19
N LYS A 157 -21.51 25.98 -1.10
CA LYS A 157 -20.27 25.22 -0.81
C LYS A 157 -20.12 24.06 -1.79
N ALA A 158 -21.21 23.36 -2.09
CA ALA A 158 -21.22 22.31 -3.10
C ALA A 158 -20.95 22.87 -4.51
N ALA A 159 -21.53 24.02 -4.87
CA ALA A 159 -21.27 24.69 -6.14
C ALA A 159 -19.78 25.06 -6.29
N ARG A 160 -19.19 25.64 -5.25
CA ARG A 160 -17.76 25.96 -5.23
C ARG A 160 -16.90 24.70 -5.37
N LEU A 161 -17.19 23.63 -4.62
CA LEU A 161 -16.46 22.37 -4.69
C LEU A 161 -16.54 21.74 -6.09
N TYR A 162 -17.72 21.77 -6.71
CA TYR A 162 -17.92 21.32 -8.08
C TYR A 162 -17.03 22.10 -9.05
N PHE A 163 -17.09 23.44 -9.01
CA PHE A 163 -16.29 24.29 -9.88
C PHE A 163 -14.77 24.16 -9.66
N GLU A 164 -14.31 23.96 -8.42
CA GLU A 164 -12.90 23.64 -8.13
C GLU A 164 -12.50 22.29 -8.75
N THR A 165 -13.38 21.30 -8.70
CA THR A 165 -13.12 19.93 -9.20
C THR A 165 -13.11 19.85 -10.73
N VAL A 166 -14.01 20.57 -11.41
CA VAL A 166 -14.08 20.61 -12.88
C VAL A 166 -13.12 21.64 -13.51
N GLY A 167 -12.30 22.31 -12.69
CA GLY A 167 -11.30 23.28 -13.15
C GLY A 167 -11.87 24.65 -13.57
N ALA A 168 -13.14 24.92 -13.28
CA ALA A 168 -13.78 26.21 -13.54
C ALA A 168 -13.30 27.31 -12.58
N ILE A 169 -12.90 26.93 -11.35
CA ILE A 169 -12.19 27.80 -10.41
C ILE A 169 -10.75 27.32 -10.35
N ASN A 170 -9.87 27.95 -11.12
CA ASN A 170 -8.45 27.91 -10.82
C ASN A 170 -8.29 28.53 -9.43
N LYS A 171 -7.90 27.75 -8.43
CA LYS A 171 -7.22 28.33 -7.27
C LYS A 171 -6.04 29.08 -7.85
N ARG A 172 -6.15 30.41 -7.95
CA ARG A 172 -4.96 31.25 -7.90
C ARG A 172 -4.27 30.76 -6.65
N ARG A 173 -3.20 29.96 -6.83
CA ARG A 173 -2.30 29.66 -5.73
C ARG A 173 -2.03 31.03 -5.12
N PRO A 174 -2.32 31.29 -3.83
CA PRO A 174 -1.75 32.49 -3.24
C PRO A 174 -0.28 32.42 -3.59
N ASN A 175 0.26 33.51 -4.13
CA ASN A 175 1.68 33.62 -4.43
C ASN A 175 2.44 33.28 -3.14
N THR A 176 2.73 31.99 -2.90
CA THR A 176 3.92 31.60 -2.18
C THR A 176 5.00 32.24 -3.01
N VAL A 177 5.55 33.33 -2.48
CA VAL A 177 6.83 33.87 -2.90
C VAL A 177 7.80 32.71 -2.71
N ILE A 178 7.93 31.90 -3.76
CA ILE A 178 9.03 30.97 -3.91
C ILE A 178 10.22 31.90 -4.13
N ASN A 179 10.94 32.20 -3.05
CA ASN A 179 12.21 32.92 -3.09
C ASN A 179 13.31 32.12 -3.82
N GLU A 180 12.99 30.97 -4.40
CA GLU A 180 13.79 30.25 -5.38
C GLU A 180 13.33 30.62 -6.80
N GLN A 181 13.27 31.92 -7.10
CA GLN A 181 13.46 32.32 -8.48
C GLN A 181 14.94 32.11 -8.80
N ASN A 182 15.22 30.98 -9.42
CA ASN A 182 16.46 30.76 -10.15
C ASN A 182 16.57 31.85 -11.24
N ASN A 183 17.12 33.01 -10.86
CA ASN A 183 17.33 34.20 -11.71
C ASN A 183 18.49 33.97 -12.68
N TYR A 184 18.40 32.88 -13.45
CA TYR A 184 19.32 32.60 -14.53
C TYR A 184 18.54 32.27 -15.81
N LEU A 185 19.03 32.78 -16.93
CA LEU A 185 18.57 32.35 -18.24
C LEU A 185 19.47 31.19 -18.67
N GLN A 186 18.87 30.03 -18.94
CA GLN A 186 19.59 28.89 -19.49
C GLN A 186 19.17 28.65 -20.94
N ILE A 187 20.15 28.71 -21.85
CA ILE A 187 19.96 28.35 -23.26
C ILE A 187 20.96 27.22 -23.55
N ASN A 188 20.45 26.03 -23.88
CA ASN A 188 21.21 24.79 -23.98
C ASN A 188 21.99 24.48 -22.67
N LYS A 189 23.33 24.34 -22.74
CA LYS A 189 24.20 24.08 -21.58
C LYS A 189 24.76 25.36 -20.95
N THR A 190 24.35 26.55 -21.42
CA THR A 190 24.87 27.83 -20.95
C THR A 190 23.94 28.45 -19.92
N ILE A 191 24.47 28.77 -18.73
CA ILE A 191 23.74 29.40 -17.62
C ILE A 191 24.18 30.86 -17.50
N LEU A 192 23.27 31.79 -17.75
CA LEU A 192 23.47 33.23 -17.59
C LEU A 192 22.81 33.69 -16.28
N SER A 193 23.61 33.89 -15.23
CA SER A 193 23.18 34.38 -13.92
C SER A 193 23.91 35.67 -13.54
N GLN A 194 23.36 36.47 -12.61
CA GLN A 194 24.08 37.64 -12.08
C GLN A 194 25.40 37.26 -11.39
N GLU A 195 25.47 36.08 -10.78
CA GLU A 195 26.68 35.58 -10.15
C GLU A 195 27.77 35.28 -11.19
N ASN A 196 27.40 34.64 -12.30
CA ASN A 196 28.32 34.38 -13.40
C ASN A 196 28.79 35.67 -14.07
N LEU A 197 27.90 36.67 -14.22
CA LEU A 197 28.26 37.98 -14.79
C LEU A 197 29.24 38.77 -13.90
N LYS A 198 29.14 38.65 -12.58
CA LYS A 198 30.07 39.30 -11.63
C LYS A 198 31.49 38.73 -11.68
N GLN A 199 31.66 37.50 -12.18
CA GLN A 199 32.95 36.84 -12.30
C GLN A 199 33.66 37.15 -13.63
N LEU A 200 33.00 37.83 -14.56
CA LEU A 200 33.57 38.22 -15.84
C LEU A 200 34.42 39.49 -15.72
N SER A 201 35.48 39.57 -16.52
CA SER A 201 36.28 40.80 -16.62
C SER A 201 35.51 41.90 -17.33
N LYS A 202 35.94 43.15 -17.15
CA LYS A 202 35.31 44.32 -17.77
C LYS A 202 35.32 44.24 -19.30
N GLU A 203 36.38 43.67 -19.87
CA GLU A 203 36.53 43.44 -21.31
C GLU A 203 35.52 42.39 -21.81
N GLN A 204 35.28 41.32 -21.05
CA GLN A 204 34.32 40.28 -21.39
C GLN A 204 32.86 40.78 -21.31
N LEU A 205 32.55 41.60 -20.31
CA LEU A 205 31.24 42.24 -20.20
C LEU A 205 30.97 43.19 -21.38
N ASN A 206 31.96 43.99 -21.77
CA ASN A 206 31.85 44.86 -22.94
C ASN A 206 31.64 44.06 -24.24
N GLN A 207 32.30 42.91 -24.41
CA GLN A 207 32.07 42.05 -25.57
C GLN A 207 30.64 41.50 -25.62
N ILE A 208 30.10 41.07 -24.47
CA ILE A 208 28.71 40.61 -24.37
C ILE A 208 27.74 41.75 -24.71
N GLU A 209 28.00 42.96 -24.20
CA GLU A 209 27.17 44.15 -24.48
C GLU A 209 27.18 44.52 -25.97
N LEU A 210 28.33 44.42 -26.64
CA LEU A 210 28.45 44.65 -28.09
C LEU A 210 27.69 43.62 -28.93
N ILE A 211 27.71 42.35 -28.52
CA ILE A 211 26.96 41.26 -29.17
C ILE A 211 25.46 41.46 -28.98
N VAL A 212 25.01 41.77 -27.76
CA VAL A 212 23.59 41.94 -27.41
C VAL A 212 23.01 43.21 -28.05
N SER A 213 23.79 44.29 -28.15
CA SER A 213 23.37 45.54 -28.78
C SER A 213 23.33 45.47 -30.31
N GLY A 214 23.73 44.34 -30.92
CA GLY A 214 23.70 44.12 -32.37
C GLY A 214 24.74 44.92 -33.16
N ILE A 215 25.71 45.55 -32.50
CA ILE A 215 26.72 46.42 -33.14
C ILE A 215 27.87 45.60 -33.74
N GLY A 216 28.08 44.36 -33.28
CA GLY A 216 29.13 43.46 -33.78
C GLY A 216 28.73 42.57 -34.96
N GLY A 217 27.56 42.77 -35.56
CA GLY A 217 27.02 41.94 -36.65
C GLY A 217 27.13 42.58 -38.03
N LYS A 218 28.35 42.79 -38.53
CA LYS A 218 28.68 42.82 -39.97
C LYS A 218 30.09 42.26 -40.18
#